data_AF-A0AAW6LRB4-F1
#
_entry.id   AF-A0AAW6LRB4-F1
#
_cell.length_a   1.000
_cell.length_b   1.000
_cell.length_c   1.000
_cell.angle_alpha   90.00
_cell.angle_beta   90.00
_cell.angle_gamma   90.00
#
_symmetry.space_group_name_H-M   'P 1'
#
loop_
_entity.id
_entity.type
_entity.pdbx_description
1 polymer ?
#
loop_
_entity_poly.entity_id
_entity_poly.type
_entity_poly.pdbx_seq_one_letter_code
_entity_poly.pdbx_strand_id
1 'polypeptide(L)' 'MAELNEISVLEIEDGDRVHERNADWPQPFSDGDVYIYTAEGVDRLNEDTVQVRITGGDIPSAITYGATDTVKIEPR' A
#
# COMPACT_ATOMS: atom_id res chain seq x y z
N MET A 1 -2.63 19.02 -8.02
CA MET A 1 -2.20 17.71 -7.47
C MET A 1 -3.31 17.29 -6.53
N ALA A 2 -3.81 16.05 -6.62
CA ALA A 2 -4.77 15.56 -5.65
C ALA A 2 -4.13 15.62 -4.25
N GLU A 3 -4.88 16.10 -3.27
CA GLU A 3 -4.43 16.09 -1.87
C GLU A 3 -4.45 14.64 -1.39
N LEU A 4 -3.33 14.10 -0.93
CA LEU A 4 -3.24 12.73 -0.42
C LEU A 4 -3.37 12.75 1.10
N ASN A 5 -4.13 11.80 1.64
CA ASN A 5 -4.28 11.62 3.08
C ASN A 5 -3.25 10.59 3.58
N GLU A 6 -2.56 10.91 4.67
CA GLU A 6 -1.70 9.94 5.37
C GLU A 6 -2.53 9.23 6.44
N ILE A 7 -2.64 7.91 6.34
CA ILE A 7 -3.44 7.07 7.25
C ILE A 7 -2.61 5.88 7.74
N SER A 8 -3.03 5.25 8.84
CA SER A 8 -2.43 3.97 9.24
C SER A 8 -2.75 2.89 8.21
N VAL A 9 -1.81 1.99 7.96
CA VAL A 9 -2.06 0.81 7.10
C VAL A 9 -3.25 -0.01 7.59
N LEU A 10 -3.50 -0.03 8.91
CA LEU A 10 -4.65 -0.74 9.49
C LEU A 10 -6.01 -0.11 9.15
N GLU A 11 -6.04 1.12 8.65
CA GLU A 11 -7.26 1.85 8.28
C GLU A 11 -7.59 1.76 6.78
N ILE A 12 -6.74 1.08 5.99
CA ILE A 12 -6.98 0.84 4.56
C ILE A 12 -8.21 -0.05 4.39
N GLU A 13 -9.11 0.36 3.51
CA GLU A 13 -10.31 -0.38 3.13
C GLU A 13 -10.24 -0.85 1.68
N ASP A 14 -11.15 -1.77 1.32
CA ASP A 14 -11.35 -2.21 -0.06
C ASP A 14 -11.70 -1.01 -0.97
N GLY A 15 -11.00 -0.90 -2.09
CA GLY A 15 -11.14 0.19 -3.05
C GLY A 15 -10.24 1.40 -2.81
N ASP A 16 -9.51 1.47 -1.70
CA ASP A 16 -8.58 2.57 -1.45
C ASP A 16 -7.42 2.57 -2.45
N ARG A 17 -7.12 3.75 -3.00
CA ARG A 17 -5.99 3.96 -3.91
C ARG A 17 -4.79 4.44 -3.11
N VAL A 18 -3.84 3.54 -2.89
CA VAL A 18 -2.62 3.81 -2.13
C VAL A 18 -1.50 4.24 -3.06
N HIS A 19 -0.75 5.27 -2.65
CA HIS A 19 0.40 5.83 -3.34
C HIS A 19 1.66 5.53 -2.52
N GLU A 20 2.51 4.67 -3.05
CA GLU A 20 3.71 4.22 -2.35
C GLU A 20 4.98 4.58 -3.11
N ARG A 21 5.94 5.17 -2.40
CA ARG A 21 7.30 5.34 -2.91
C ARG A 21 8.11 4.13 -2.56
N ASN A 22 8.66 3.50 -3.58
CA ASN A 22 9.29 2.23 -3.44
C ASN A 22 10.80 2.38 -3.49
N ALA A 23 11.49 2.14 -2.38
CA ALA A 23 12.94 2.07 -2.33
C ALA A 23 13.45 0.60 -2.28
N ASP A 24 12.58 -0.36 -1.94
CA ASP A 24 12.99 -1.69 -1.48
C ASP A 24 12.35 -2.89 -2.20
N TRP A 25 11.41 -2.71 -3.15
CA TRP A 25 10.85 -3.88 -3.85
C TRP A 25 11.78 -4.45 -4.93
N PRO A 26 11.73 -5.78 -5.16
CA PRO A 26 12.48 -6.41 -6.22
C PRO A 26 12.07 -5.87 -7.60
N GLN A 27 13.02 -5.79 -8.54
CA GLN A 27 12.80 -5.40 -9.93
C GLN A 27 11.52 -6.05 -10.53
N PRO A 28 10.70 -5.30 -11.28
CA PRO A 28 11.07 -4.16 -12.14
C PRO A 28 10.88 -2.76 -11.53
N PHE A 29 10.65 -2.63 -10.22
CA PHE A 29 10.37 -1.34 -9.60
C PHE A 29 11.63 -0.47 -9.45
N SER A 30 11.57 0.80 -9.86
CA SER A 30 12.71 1.74 -9.76
C SER A 30 12.62 2.52 -8.46
N ASP A 31 13.79 2.76 -7.86
CA ASP A 31 13.90 3.61 -6.67
C ASP A 31 13.39 5.04 -6.97
N GLY A 32 12.49 5.53 -6.12
CA GLY A 32 11.91 6.87 -6.21
C GLY A 32 10.64 6.99 -7.06
N ASP A 33 10.23 5.93 -7.76
CA ASP A 33 8.95 5.88 -8.46
C ASP A 33 7.79 5.74 -7.46
N VAL A 34 6.68 6.41 -7.78
CA VAL A 34 5.42 6.29 -7.02
C VAL A 34 4.56 5.24 -7.70
N TYR A 35 4.26 4.17 -6.96
CA TYR A 35 3.34 3.13 -7.38
C TYR A 35 1.97 3.40 -6.80
N ILE A 36 0.96 3.35 -7.67
CA ILE A 36 -0.42 3.50 -7.28
C ILE A 36 -1.10 2.15 -7.43
N TYR A 37 -1.66 1.64 -6.35
CA TYR A 37 -2.38 0.37 -6.35
C TYR A 37 -3.72 0.49 -5.61
N THR A 38 -4.66 -0.39 -5.97
CA THR A 38 -5.98 -0.46 -5.32
C THR A 38 -5.96 -1.59 -4.29
N ALA A 39 -6.25 -1.27 -3.04
CA ALA A 39 -6.33 -2.26 -1.97
C ALA A 39 -7.63 -3.07 -2.03
N GLU A 40 -7.56 -4.35 -1.70
CA GLU A 40 -8.71 -5.25 -1.44
C GLU A 40 -9.01 -5.40 0.05
N GLY A 41 -8.16 -4.81 0.89
CA GLY A 41 -8.21 -4.91 2.34
C GLY A 41 -6.89 -5.36 2.96
N VAL A 42 -6.94 -5.54 4.28
CA VAL A 42 -5.76 -5.74 5.12
C VAL A 42 -5.92 -7.00 5.96
N ASP A 43 -4.94 -7.88 5.89
CA ASP A 43 -4.84 -9.06 6.73
C ASP A 43 -3.70 -8.87 7.73
N ARG A 44 -4.00 -9.03 9.02
CA ARG A 44 -2.98 -8.99 10.06
C ARG A 44 -2.31 -10.36 10.17
N LEU A 45 -1.04 -10.45 9.80
CA LEU A 45 -0.27 -11.69 9.87
C LEU A 45 0.21 -11.98 11.29
N ASN A 46 0.63 -10.94 12.02
CA ASN A 46 1.01 -11.01 13.44
C ASN A 46 0.90 -9.62 14.11
N GLU A 47 1.43 -9.47 15.33
CA GLU A 47 1.35 -8.19 16.06
C GLU A 47 2.03 -7.04 15.30
N ASP A 48 3.15 -7.31 14.63
CA ASP A 48 3.99 -6.30 14.00
C ASP A 48 3.85 -6.25 12.48
N THR A 49 3.23 -7.25 11.87
CA THR A 49 3.20 -7.43 10.41
C THR A 49 1.77 -7.50 9.90
N VAL A 50 1.49 -6.68 8.89
CA VAL A 50 0.22 -6.65 8.17
C VAL A 50 0.48 -6.81 6.67
N GLN A 51 -0.49 -7.37 5.98
CA GLN A 51 -0.44 -7.60 4.54
C GLN A 51 -1.62 -6.89 3.89
N VAL A 52 -1.34 -5.96 2.98
CA VAL A 52 -2.36 -5.30 2.16
C VAL A 52 -2.50 -6.10 0.88
N ARG A 53 -3.70 -6.63 0.64
CA ARG A 53 -4.04 -7.34 -0.61
C ARG A 53 -4.38 -6.34 -1.70
N ILE A 54 -4.07 -6.67 -2.95
CA ILE A 54 -4.11 -5.72 -4.07
C ILE A 54 -4.84 -6.36 -5.26
N THR A 55 -5.78 -5.62 -5.86
CA THR A 55 -6.40 -6.04 -7.12
C THR A 55 -5.65 -5.46 -8.32
N GLY A 56 -5.27 -6.33 -9.25
CA GLY A 56 -4.92 -5.96 -10.62
C GLY A 56 -3.48 -5.46 -10.84
N GLY A 57 -2.97 -5.70 -12.06
CA GLY A 57 -1.66 -5.25 -12.54
C GLY A 57 -0.56 -6.31 -12.50
N ASP A 58 0.61 -5.97 -13.05
CA ASP A 58 1.87 -6.74 -13.03
C ASP A 58 2.64 -6.61 -11.70
N ILE A 59 1.96 -6.10 -10.66
CA ILE A 59 2.48 -5.88 -9.31
C ILE A 59 2.23 -7.10 -8.42
N PRO A 60 2.96 -7.23 -7.29
CA PRO A 60 2.67 -8.26 -6.30
C PRO A 60 1.19 -8.23 -5.90
N SER A 61 0.58 -9.40 -5.74
CA SER A 61 -0.82 -9.53 -5.29
C SER A 61 -1.05 -9.03 -3.86
N ALA A 62 0.03 -8.76 -3.12
CA ALA A 62 0.00 -8.15 -1.80
C ALA A 62 1.35 -7.50 -1.45
N ILE A 63 1.30 -6.47 -0.61
CA ILE A 63 2.50 -5.81 -0.02
C ILE A 63 2.45 -5.99 1.49
N THR A 64 3.62 -6.19 2.10
CA THR A 64 3.75 -6.35 3.55
C THR A 64 4.21 -5.05 4.18
N TYR A 65 3.58 -4.65 5.28
CA TYR A 65 3.93 -3.47 6.08
C TYR A 65 4.11 -3.85 7.55
N GLY A 66 4.75 -2.94 8.28
CA GLY A 66 4.65 -2.87 9.72
C GLY A 66 3.23 -2.48 10.17
N ALA A 67 2.78 -3.02 11.29
CA ALA A 67 1.46 -2.69 11.86
C ALA A 67 1.32 -1.23 12.30
N THR A 68 2.44 -0.52 12.46
CA THR A 68 2.50 0.91 12.80
C THR A 68 2.78 1.81 11.61
N ASP A 69 2.94 1.23 10.42
CA ASP A 69 3.28 2.00 9.23
C ASP A 69 2.08 2.84 8.76
N THR A 70 2.41 3.91 8.05
CA THR A 70 1.45 4.82 7.44
C THR A 70 1.65 4.86 5.94
N VAL A 71 0.55 5.00 5.21
CA VAL A 71 0.55 5.13 3.75
C VAL A 71 -0.19 6.38 3.32
N LYS A 72 0.05 6.82 2.08
CA LYS A 72 -0.66 7.93 1.47
C LYS A 72 -1.75 7.39 0.55
N ILE A 73 -2.99 7.85 0.73
CA ILE A 73 -4.12 7.43 -0.10
C ILE A 73 -4.80 8.63 -0.77
N GLU A 74 -5.49 8.37 -1.87
CA GLU A 74 -6.44 9.35 -2.43
C GLU A 74 -7.62 9.56 -1.47
N PRO A 75 -8.22 10.76 -1.40
CA PRO A 75 -9.45 10.97 -0.67
C PRO A 75 -10.58 10.16 -1.30
N ARG A 76 -11.38 9.48 -0.48
CA ARG A 76 -12.58 8.75 -0.92
C ARG A 76 -13.66 9.69 -1.43
#